data_AF-D1PSI7-F1
#
_entry.id   AF-D1PSI7-F1
#
_cell.length_a   1.000
_cell.length_b   1.000
_cell.length_c   1.000
_cell.angle_alpha   90.00
_cell.angle_beta   90.00
_cell.angle_gamma   90.00
#
_symmetry.space_group_name_H-M   'P 1'
#
loop_
_entity.id
_entity.type
_entity.pdbx_description
1 polymer ?
#
loop_
_entity_poly.entity_id
_entity_poly.type
_entity_poly.pdbx_seq_one_letter_code
_entity_poly.pdbx_strand_id
1 'polypeptide(L)'
;METRQVHEPLTSCCFKGWSGSWRKKQRRNKQMKQLNQLTIVGIDQGYVEELFAVLRSYEYDPATVQLIVAGGGGQLIKHFYSYDPAQITILDDLCAAAKGYEYLAYRQLMREA
;
A
#
# COMPACT_ATOMS: atom_id res chain seq x y z
N MET A 1 26.83 0.10 15.85
CA MET A 1 27.87 -0.30 14.89
C MET A 1 27.17 -0.59 13.57
N GLU A 2 26.55 0.44 13.00
CA GLU A 2 27.15 1.33 12.00
C GLU A 2 27.27 0.62 10.65
N THR A 3 26.29 0.92 9.81
CA THR A 3 26.12 0.45 8.44
C THR A 3 27.28 0.95 7.57
N ARG A 4 27.99 0.03 6.90
CA ARG A 4 28.93 0.34 5.81
C ARG A 4 28.25 1.24 4.77
N GLN A 5 28.65 2.50 4.73
CA GLN A 5 28.43 3.37 3.58
C GLN A 5 29.34 2.90 2.45
N VAL A 6 28.75 2.34 1.39
CA VAL A 6 29.40 2.24 0.09
C VAL A 6 29.24 3.61 -0.57
N HIS A 7 30.32 4.38 -0.59
CA HIS A 7 30.38 5.65 -1.31
C HIS A 7 31.22 5.44 -2.57
N GLU A 8 30.58 5.49 -3.73
CA GLU A 8 31.16 5.74 -5.04
C GLU A 8 30.02 6.34 -5.89
N PRO A 9 30.30 7.36 -6.73
CA PRO A 9 31.09 7.05 -7.91
C PRO A 9 32.00 8.18 -8.46
N LEU A 10 33.12 7.72 -9.00
CA LEU A 10 33.83 8.35 -10.11
C LEU A 10 32.93 8.38 -11.34
N THR A 11 32.36 9.53 -11.70
CA THR A 11 31.80 9.75 -13.04
C THR A 11 32.19 11.12 -13.59
N SER A 12 33.47 11.28 -13.93
CA SER A 12 33.93 12.31 -14.86
C SER A 12 34.42 11.66 -16.15
N CYS A 13 33.52 10.99 -16.89
CA CYS A 13 33.77 10.59 -18.26
C CYS A 13 32.60 11.00 -19.14
N CYS A 14 32.82 12.09 -19.86
CA CYS A 14 32.38 12.32 -21.24
C CYS A 14 30.95 11.89 -21.60
N PHE A 15 29.96 12.76 -21.40
CA PHE A 15 28.63 12.63 -22.01
C PHE A 15 28.22 13.90 -22.77
N LYS A 16 29.05 14.33 -23.73
CA LYS A 16 28.65 15.32 -24.73
C LYS A 16 28.15 14.58 -25.98
N GLY A 17 26.87 14.21 -25.99
CA GLY A 17 26.28 13.58 -27.18
C GLY A 17 24.92 12.92 -26.97
N TRP A 18 24.02 13.48 -26.15
CA TRP A 18 22.74 12.81 -25.89
C TRP A 18 21.58 13.74 -25.49
N SER A 19 21.53 14.98 -25.98
CA SER A 19 20.54 15.97 -25.48
C SER A 19 19.20 16.02 -26.23
N GLY A 20 19.09 15.42 -27.44
CA GLY A 20 17.90 15.52 -28.29
C GLY A 20 16.85 14.40 -28.11
N SER A 21 17.30 13.15 -27.94
CA SER A 21 16.41 11.97 -27.86
C SER A 21 15.72 11.85 -26.49
N TRP A 22 16.38 12.29 -25.43
CA TRP A 22 15.88 12.26 -24.05
C TRP A 22 14.61 13.09 -23.85
N ARG A 23 14.54 14.27 -24.48
CA ARG A 23 13.41 15.19 -24.33
C ARG A 23 12.10 14.64 -24.94
N LYS A 24 12.19 13.88 -26.05
CA LYS A 24 11.05 13.18 -26.67
C LYS A 24 10.68 11.87 -25.94
N LYS A 25 11.65 11.19 -25.31
CA LYS A 25 11.41 10.02 -24.46
C LYS A 25 10.77 10.40 -23.12
N GLN A 26 11.14 11.56 -22.55
CA GLN A 26 10.49 12.13 -21.36
C GLN A 26 9.03 12.52 -21.60
N ARG A 27 8.68 13.12 -22.75
CA ARG A 27 7.28 13.48 -23.05
C ARG A 27 6.36 12.26 -23.22
N ARG A 28 6.82 11.19 -23.88
CA ARG A 28 6.07 9.92 -23.96
C ARG A 28 5.92 9.24 -22.60
N ASN A 29 6.96 9.24 -21.76
CA ASN A 29 6.86 8.75 -20.39
C ASN A 29 5.91 9.60 -19.52
N LYS A 30 5.82 10.91 -19.77
CA LYS A 30 4.89 11.79 -19.04
C LYS A 30 3.43 11.48 -19.41
N GLN A 31 3.15 11.27 -20.69
CA GLN A 31 1.81 10.96 -21.20
C GLN A 31 1.34 9.55 -20.81
N MET A 32 2.24 8.55 -20.85
CA MET A 32 1.97 7.19 -20.35
C MET A 32 1.74 7.16 -18.83
N LYS A 33 2.49 7.95 -18.05
CA LYS A 33 2.24 8.07 -16.60
C LYS A 33 0.83 8.58 -16.29
N GLN A 34 0.36 9.56 -17.07
CA GLN A 34 -0.94 10.18 -16.83
C GLN A 34 -2.10 9.25 -17.21
N LEU A 35 -1.96 8.46 -18.28
CA LEU A 35 -2.95 7.43 -18.64
C LEU A 35 -3.00 6.28 -17.62
N ASN A 36 -1.85 5.78 -17.15
CA ASN A 36 -1.83 4.71 -16.14
C ASN A 36 -2.41 5.17 -14.80
N GLN A 37 -2.23 6.44 -14.43
CA GLN A 37 -2.76 6.94 -13.17
C GLN A 37 -4.30 7.00 -13.16
N LEU A 38 -4.93 7.25 -14.31
CA LEU A 38 -6.39 7.29 -14.43
C LEU A 38 -7.01 5.88 -14.38
N THR A 39 -6.33 4.87 -14.93
CA THR A 39 -6.81 3.48 -14.88
C THR A 39 -6.63 2.87 -13.50
N ILE A 40 -5.53 3.16 -12.80
CA ILE A 40 -5.29 2.65 -11.44
C ILE A 40 -6.36 3.15 -10.47
N VAL A 41 -6.66 4.46 -10.48
CA VAL A 41 -7.69 5.05 -9.62
C VAL A 41 -9.08 4.45 -9.87
N GLY A 42 -9.44 4.19 -11.13
CA GLY A 42 -10.71 3.56 -11.47
C GLY A 42 -10.82 2.10 -11.01
N ILE A 43 -9.71 1.34 -11.10
CA ILE A 43 -9.65 -0.06 -10.62
C ILE A 43 -9.75 -0.09 -9.09
N ASP A 44 -9.06 0.81 -8.39
CA ASP A 44 -9.05 0.86 -6.93
C ASP A 44 -10.43 1.19 -6.35
N GLN A 45 -11.20 2.07 -7.00
CA GLN A 45 -12.58 2.37 -6.59
C GLN A 45 -13.51 1.16 -6.75
N GLY A 46 -13.47 0.49 -7.91
CA GLY A 46 -14.28 -0.70 -8.15
C GLY A 46 -13.94 -1.83 -7.16
N TYR A 47 -12.66 -2.04 -6.87
CA TYR A 47 -12.22 -3.03 -5.90
C TYR A 47 -12.80 -2.79 -4.49
N VAL A 48 -12.81 -1.54 -4.03
CA VAL A 48 -13.34 -1.19 -2.70
C VAL A 48 -14.86 -1.33 -2.65
N GLU A 49 -15.58 -0.95 -3.72
CA GLU A 49 -17.03 -1.13 -3.80
C GLU A 49 -17.41 -2.62 -3.77
N GLU A 50 -16.71 -3.46 -4.52
CA GLU A 50 -16.90 -4.91 -4.51
C GLU A 50 -16.58 -5.51 -3.14
N LEU A 51 -15.52 -5.06 -2.48
CA LEU A 51 -15.16 -5.51 -1.13
C LEU A 51 -16.31 -5.26 -0.15
N PHE A 52 -16.88 -4.06 -0.14
CA PHE A 52 -18.03 -3.75 0.73
C PHE A 52 -19.32 -4.45 0.28
N ALA A 53 -19.51 -4.72 -1.01
CA ALA A 53 -20.62 -5.53 -1.49
C ALA A 53 -20.55 -6.98 -0.97
N VAL A 54 -19.35 -7.56 -0.99
CA VAL A 54 -19.10 -8.90 -0.42
C VAL A 54 -19.30 -8.89 1.10
N LEU A 55 -18.77 -7.89 1.82
CA LEU A 55 -19.03 -7.75 3.26
C LEU A 55 -20.53 -7.70 3.59
N ARG A 56 -21.32 -6.95 2.80
CA ARG A 56 -22.78 -6.91 2.96
C ARG A 56 -23.46 -8.25 2.67
N SER A 57 -22.91 -9.06 1.78
CA SER A 57 -23.42 -10.42 1.51
C SER A 57 -23.23 -11.37 2.71
N TYR A 58 -22.27 -11.08 3.58
CA TYR A 58 -22.07 -11.75 4.87
C TYR A 58 -22.84 -11.08 6.01
N GLU A 59 -23.89 -10.30 5.71
CA GLU A 59 -24.76 -9.64 6.70
C GLU A 59 -24.01 -8.64 7.59
N TYR A 60 -22.88 -8.12 7.14
CA TYR A 60 -22.16 -7.07 7.86
C TYR A 60 -23.00 -5.78 7.93
N ASP A 61 -23.38 -5.39 9.14
CA ASP A 61 -24.03 -4.12 9.44
C ASP A 61 -23.06 -3.15 10.15
N PRO A 62 -22.70 -2.02 9.52
CA PRO A 62 -21.80 -1.02 10.11
C PRO A 62 -22.40 -0.30 11.33
N ALA A 63 -23.71 -0.40 11.57
CA ALA A 63 -24.33 0.17 12.77
C ALA A 63 -24.15 -0.75 14.00
N THR A 64 -23.95 -2.04 13.79
CA THR A 64 -23.87 -3.05 14.86
C THR A 64 -22.44 -3.52 15.13
N VAL A 65 -21.58 -3.55 14.10
CA VAL A 65 -20.23 -4.13 14.19
C VAL A 65 -19.14 -3.17 13.70
N GLN A 66 -18.16 -2.91 14.56
CA GLN A 66 -16.94 -2.18 14.20
C GLN A 66 -16.02 -3.07 13.33
N LEU A 67 -15.64 -2.59 12.15
CA LEU A 67 -14.73 -3.29 11.24
C LEU A 67 -13.28 -2.87 11.51
N ILE A 68 -12.41 -3.85 11.77
CA ILE A 68 -10.97 -3.62 11.90
C ILE A 68 -10.30 -4.13 10.63
N VAL A 69 -9.64 -3.21 9.92
CA VAL A 69 -8.89 -3.54 8.71
C VAL A 69 -7.40 -3.44 9.03
N ALA A 70 -6.66 -4.53 8.84
CA ALA A 70 -5.22 -4.58 9.05
C ALA A 70 -4.51 -5.00 7.76
N GLY A 71 -3.27 -4.52 7.58
CA GLY A 71 -2.44 -4.84 6.42
C GLY A 71 -2.55 -3.83 5.26
N GLY A 72 -1.95 -4.16 4.11
CA GLY A 72 -1.77 -3.22 3.00
C GLY A 72 -3.05 -2.75 2.32
N GLY A 73 -4.12 -3.56 2.36
CA GLY A 73 -5.41 -3.22 1.76
C GLY A 73 -6.14 -2.08 2.47
N GLY A 74 -5.84 -1.82 3.75
CA GLY A 74 -6.42 -0.72 4.51
C GLY A 74 -6.07 0.66 3.92
N GLN A 75 -4.90 0.80 3.30
CA GLN A 75 -4.51 2.06 2.68
C GLN A 75 -5.35 2.43 1.46
N LEU A 76 -5.87 1.45 0.72
CA LEU A 76 -6.77 1.69 -0.41
C LEU A 76 -8.11 2.25 0.08
N ILE A 77 -8.66 1.66 1.15
CA ILE A 77 -9.91 2.11 1.78
C ILE A 77 -9.73 3.54 2.31
N LYS A 78 -8.58 3.87 2.90
CA LYS A 78 -8.24 5.21 3.40
C LYS A 78 -8.25 6.30 2.31
N HIS A 79 -7.86 5.96 1.08
CA HIS A 79 -7.71 6.93 -0.01
C HIS A 79 -8.96 7.08 -0.87
N PHE A 80 -9.73 6.01 -1.08
CA PHE A 80 -10.83 6.01 -2.05
C PHE A 80 -12.21 5.94 -1.42
N TYR A 81 -12.31 5.51 -0.15
CA TYR A 81 -13.60 5.35 0.52
C TYR A 81 -13.80 6.41 1.60
N SER A 82 -14.99 7.03 1.60
CA SER A 82 -15.42 7.85 2.72
C SER A 82 -16.09 6.95 3.75
N TYR A 83 -15.47 6.80 4.92
CA TYR A 83 -16.02 6.05 6.04
C TYR A 83 -16.08 6.90 7.29
N ASP A 84 -17.00 6.54 8.19
CA ASP A 84 -17.00 7.06 9.55
C ASP A 84 -15.88 6.37 10.37
N PRO A 85 -14.90 7.12 10.91
CA PRO A 85 -13.85 6.56 11.75
C PRO A 85 -14.38 5.86 13.01
N ALA A 86 -15.62 6.12 13.43
CA ALA A 86 -16.26 5.40 14.53
C ALA A 86 -16.63 3.95 14.16
N GLN A 87 -16.91 3.68 12.88
CA GLN A 87 -17.36 2.37 12.39
C GLN A 87 -16.21 1.51 11.88
N ILE A 88 -15.16 2.14 11.33
CA ILE A 88 -14.03 1.45 10.71
C ILE A 88 -12.71 1.92 11.31
N THR A 89 -11.94 0.97 11.84
CA THR A 89 -10.59 1.23 12.36
C THR A 89 -9.56 0.59 11.42
N ILE A 90 -8.79 1.44 10.76
CA ILE A 90 -7.72 1.02 9.84
C ILE A 90 -6.41 1.02 10.61
N LEU A 91 -5.77 -0.14 10.67
CA LEU A 91 -4.48 -0.32 11.32
C LEU A 91 -3.38 -0.12 10.27
N ASP A 92 -2.63 0.98 10.40
CA ASP A 92 -1.55 1.36 9.46
C ASP A 92 -0.32 0.43 9.55
N ASP A 93 -0.27 -0.49 10.52
CA ASP A 93 0.81 -1.46 10.68
C ASP A 93 0.64 -2.65 9.72
N LEU A 94 1.42 -2.65 8.63
CA LEU A 94 1.43 -3.71 7.63
C LEU A 94 1.72 -5.09 8.25
N CYS A 95 2.51 -5.12 9.32
CA CYS A 95 2.94 -6.34 9.99
C CYS A 95 2.04 -6.71 11.19
N ALA A 96 0.88 -6.07 11.37
CA ALA A 96 0.00 -6.34 12.50
C ALA A 96 -0.37 -7.82 12.65
N ALA A 97 -0.67 -8.50 11.54
CA ALA A 97 -0.96 -9.94 11.54
C ALA A 97 0.27 -10.76 11.95
N ALA A 98 1.44 -10.46 11.41
CA ALA A 98 2.69 -11.17 11.74
C ALA A 98 3.05 -11.02 13.23
N LYS A 99 2.99 -9.80 13.77
CA LYS A 99 3.19 -9.52 15.20
C LYS A 99 2.19 -10.26 16.09
N GLY A 100 0.94 -10.37 15.63
CA GLY A 100 -0.07 -11.18 16.29
C GLY A 100 0.33 -12.65 16.39
N TYR A 101 0.80 -13.24 15.28
CA TYR A 101 1.26 -14.63 15.27
C TYR A 101 2.51 -14.85 16.13
N GLU A 102 3.47 -13.94 16.09
CA GLU A 102 4.67 -13.98 16.95
C GLU A 102 4.27 -13.98 18.43
N TYR A 103 3.33 -13.11 18.81
CA TYR A 103 2.81 -13.05 20.18
C TYR A 103 2.10 -14.34 20.60
N LEU A 104 1.23 -14.89 19.74
CA LEU A 104 0.51 -16.13 20.02
C LEU A 104 1.47 -17.32 20.16
N ALA A 105 2.46 -17.43 19.29
CA ALA A 105 3.49 -18.47 19.35
C ALA A 105 4.32 -18.36 20.64
N TYR A 106 4.77 -17.14 20.99
CA TYR A 106 5.51 -16.91 22.24
C TYR A 106 4.69 -17.28 23.49
N ARG A 107 3.40 -16.93 23.50
CA ARG A 107 2.48 -17.28 24.59
C ARG A 107 2.25 -18.78 24.72
N GLN A 108 2.28 -19.51 23.60
CA GLN A 108 2.14 -20.95 23.61
C GLN A 108 3.40 -21.63 24.16
N LEU A 109 4.58 -21.20 23.71
CA LEU A 109 5.86 -21.67 24.24
C LEU A 109 6.01 -21.40 25.75
N MET A 110 5.57 -20.24 26.22
CA MET A 110 5.62 -19.86 27.65
C MET A 110 4.60 -20.60 28.53
N ARG A 111 3.61 -21.28 27.95
CA ARG A 111 2.70 -22.17 28.69
C ARG A 111 3.24 -23.59 28.82
N GLU A 112 4.16 -23.96 27.93
CA GLU A 112 4.76 -25.29 27.86
C GLU A 112 6.11 -25.40 28.60
N ALA A 113 6.66 -24.25 29.05
CA ALA A 113 7.87 -24.12 29.85
C ALA A 113 7.57 -24.04 31.35
#